data_AF-A0A0F9SLA8-F1
#
_entry.id   AF-A0A0F9SLA8-F1
#
_cell.length_a   1.000
_cell.length_b   1.000
_cell.length_c   1.000
_cell.angle_alpha   90.00
_cell.angle_beta   90.00
_cell.angle_gamma   90.00
#
_symmetry.space_group_name_H-M   'P 1'
#
loop_
_entity.id
_entity.type
_entity.pdbx_description
1 polymer ?
#
loop_
_entity_poly.entity_id
_entity_poly.type
_entity_poly.pdbx_seq_one_letter_code
_entity_poly.pdbx_strand_id
1 'polypeptide(L)'
;MADEDQSQTDQSLGTSDGSPPDYESLYKTEQGKVQLLEGDVKKLGADLSSVRGTVKSQRSRDTEFADELSGVREMVKVLARAQEAGNAEGLGKSVDDINEQTAGSVAASRFAARYESMLGDLQEAIQAADGTSVVLDLKTAPELEEARTLWSEGYTNTDLSYADRTDLFAQAISKTHKAVRVKERATAAAPAETKAESKSDDESDTTLDTDAGGGASGGSDTMKSLLAKDYKNMTLTEKTEYTKNLWARAAKDDGVYYPGV
;
A
#
# COMPACT_ATOMS: atom_id res chain seq x y z
N MET A 1 36.88 53.92 -42.08
CA MET A 1 37.94 53.31 -41.24
C MET A 1 37.46 51.91 -40.98
N ALA A 2 37.78 50.95 -41.86
CA ALA A 2 39.10 50.29 -41.98
C ALA A 2 39.42 49.60 -40.64
N ASP A 3 39.63 48.29 -40.53
CA ASP A 3 40.20 47.33 -41.48
C ASP A 3 39.60 45.93 -41.35
N GLU A 4 39.61 45.24 -42.49
CA GLU A 4 39.60 43.78 -42.62
C GLU A 4 40.87 43.19 -41.99
N ASP A 5 40.79 42.01 -41.38
CA ASP A 5 41.77 40.97 -41.73
C ASP A 5 41.20 39.56 -41.48
N GLN A 6 41.75 38.65 -42.25
CA GLN A 6 41.18 37.41 -42.73
C GLN A 6 41.63 36.18 -41.93
N SER A 7 40.85 35.10 -42.13
CA SER A 7 41.33 33.72 -42.34
C SER A 7 41.95 32.93 -41.19
N GLN A 8 41.33 31.77 -40.92
CA GLN A 8 41.88 30.41 -41.06
C GLN A 8 40.79 29.47 -40.51
N THR A 9 39.94 28.86 -41.34
CA THR A 9 40.17 27.68 -42.20
C THR A 9 40.70 26.46 -41.44
N ASP A 10 39.96 25.37 -41.60
CA ASP A 10 40.28 23.97 -41.31
C ASP A 10 40.38 23.51 -39.85
N GLN A 11 39.25 23.03 -39.33
CA GLN A 11 39.26 21.73 -38.67
C GLN A 11 38.56 20.69 -39.53
N SER A 12 39.28 20.29 -40.57
CA SER A 12 39.45 18.91 -41.04
C SER A 12 38.43 17.90 -40.48
N LEU A 13 37.28 17.81 -41.14
CA LEU A 13 36.45 16.60 -41.16
C LEU A 13 37.15 15.57 -42.07
N GLY A 14 38.12 14.89 -41.51
CA GLY A 14 38.82 13.74 -42.06
C GLY A 14 39.65 13.17 -40.92
N THR A 15 39.30 12.02 -40.36
CA THR A 15 39.27 10.73 -41.03
C THR A 15 38.07 9.89 -40.59
N SER A 16 37.33 9.37 -41.57
CA SER A 16 36.62 8.10 -41.43
C SER A 16 37.68 7.00 -41.34
N ASP A 17 38.30 6.86 -40.18
CA ASP A 17 39.08 5.67 -39.88
C ASP A 17 38.08 4.57 -39.54
N GLY A 18 38.01 3.55 -40.39
CA GLY A 18 37.14 2.38 -40.25
C GLY A 18 37.57 1.46 -39.11
N SER A 19 38.00 2.04 -37.98
CA SER A 19 38.21 1.30 -36.75
C SER A 19 36.84 0.97 -36.15
N PRO A 20 36.55 -0.30 -35.83
CA PRO A 20 35.33 -0.65 -35.14
C PRO A 20 35.22 0.19 -33.85
N PRO A 21 34.00 0.64 -33.48
CA PRO A 21 33.80 1.39 -32.24
C PRO A 21 34.49 0.67 -31.09
N ASP A 22 35.20 1.41 -30.25
CA ASP A 22 35.78 0.84 -29.04
C ASP A 22 34.65 0.51 -28.06
N TYR A 23 34.07 -0.68 -28.25
CA TYR A 23 32.95 -1.19 -27.48
C TYR A 23 33.29 -1.33 -26.00
N GLU A 24 34.57 -1.47 -25.65
CA GLU A 24 35.00 -1.60 -24.27
C GLU A 24 34.95 -0.26 -23.52
N SER A 25 35.37 0.84 -24.16
CA SER A 25 35.22 2.19 -23.57
C SER A 25 33.78 2.66 -23.54
N LEU A 26 32.97 2.33 -24.57
CA LEU A 26 31.53 2.58 -24.54
C LEU A 26 30.84 1.80 -23.42
N TYR A 27 31.16 0.52 -23.25
CA TYR A 27 30.61 -0.30 -22.16
C TYR A 27 30.98 0.24 -20.78
N LYS A 28 32.25 0.62 -20.55
CA LYS A 28 32.68 1.22 -19.27
C LYS A 28 31.98 2.56 -19.00
N THR A 29 31.76 3.36 -20.05
CA THR A 29 31.06 4.64 -19.93
C THR A 29 29.59 4.44 -19.59
N GLU A 30 28.90 3.51 -20.26
CA GLU A 30 27.52 3.17 -19.95
C GLU A 30 27.38 2.52 -18.57
N GLN A 31 28.32 1.67 -18.16
CA GLN A 31 28.34 1.10 -16.81
C GLN A 31 28.48 2.19 -15.72
N GLY A 32 29.33 3.19 -15.96
CA GLY A 32 29.46 4.35 -15.06
C GLY A 32 28.17 5.17 -14.96
N LYS A 33 27.47 5.38 -16.08
CA LYS A 33 26.15 6.05 -16.09
C LYS A 33 25.10 5.24 -15.33
N VAL A 34 25.06 3.92 -15.53
CA VAL A 34 24.13 3.02 -14.83
C VAL A 34 24.35 3.08 -13.32
N GLN A 35 25.60 3.00 -12.86
CA GLN A 35 25.90 3.11 -11.42
C GLN A 35 25.49 4.46 -10.82
N LEU A 36 25.66 5.55 -11.58
CA LEU A 36 25.27 6.89 -11.14
C LEU A 36 23.75 7.02 -11.06
N LEU A 37 23.04 6.52 -12.07
CA LEU A 37 21.57 6.45 -12.07
C LEU A 37 21.03 5.55 -10.94
N GLU A 38 21.66 4.41 -10.67
CA GLU A 38 21.30 3.55 -9.53
C GLU A 38 21.49 4.26 -8.18
N GLY A 39 22.55 5.06 -8.05
CA GLY A 39 22.78 5.92 -6.88
C GLY A 39 21.70 6.97 -6.71
N ASP A 40 21.33 7.66 -7.79
CA ASP A 40 20.28 8.68 -7.79
C ASP A 40 18.91 8.08 -7.52
N VAL A 41 18.59 6.91 -8.08
CA VAL A 41 17.34 6.19 -7.81
C VAL A 41 17.25 5.79 -6.34
N LYS A 42 18.34 5.28 -5.74
CA LYS A 42 18.38 4.96 -4.30
C LYS A 42 18.15 6.21 -3.44
N LYS A 43 18.79 7.32 -3.80
CA LYS A 43 18.63 8.59 -3.08
C LYS A 43 17.19 9.11 -3.19
N LEU A 44 16.63 9.13 -4.40
CA LEU A 44 15.24 9.52 -4.62
C LEU A 44 14.25 8.62 -3.87
N GLY A 45 14.52 7.32 -3.78
CA GLY A 45 13.74 6.38 -2.97
C GLY A 45 13.76 6.72 -1.48
N ALA A 46 14.93 7.07 -0.94
CA ALA A 46 15.08 7.50 0.46
C ALA A 46 14.35 8.84 0.72
N ASP A 47 14.49 9.80 -0.19
CA ASP A 47 13.82 11.10 -0.09
C ASP A 47 12.29 10.94 -0.16
N LEU A 48 11.78 10.10 -1.06
CA LEU A 48 10.35 9.81 -1.19
C LEU A 48 9.82 9.13 0.09
N SER A 49 10.56 8.19 0.66
CA SER A 49 10.20 7.57 1.96
C SER A 49 10.12 8.61 3.08
N SER A 50 11.07 9.55 3.14
CA SER A 50 11.08 10.64 4.13
C SER A 50 9.87 11.57 3.96
N VAL A 51 9.57 11.99 2.73
CA VAL A 51 8.41 12.82 2.42
C VAL A 51 7.11 12.09 2.76
N ARG A 52 7.00 10.80 2.43
CA ARG A 52 5.83 9.98 2.77
C ARG A 52 5.61 9.92 4.28
N GLY A 53 6.67 9.76 5.07
CA GLY A 53 6.61 9.83 6.53
C GLY A 53 6.12 11.18 7.06
N THR A 54 6.62 12.28 6.46
CA THR A 54 6.21 13.65 6.81
C THR A 54 4.73 13.89 6.50
N VAL A 55 4.26 13.47 5.31
CA VAL A 55 2.84 13.59 4.91
C VAL A 55 1.94 12.76 5.82
N LYS A 56 2.36 11.54 6.21
CA LYS A 56 1.62 10.69 7.16
C LYS A 56 1.46 11.39 8.52
N SER A 57 2.55 11.98 9.03
CA SER A 57 2.54 12.76 10.28
C SER A 57 1.65 14.00 10.19
N GLN A 58 1.70 14.72 9.07
CA GLN A 58 0.86 15.90 8.87
C GLN A 58 -0.63 15.52 8.82
N ARG A 59 -1.01 14.49 8.05
CA ARG A 59 -2.40 14.00 8.02
C ARG A 59 -2.91 13.61 9.39
N SER A 60 -2.09 12.94 10.20
CA SER A 60 -2.46 12.58 11.58
C SER A 60 -2.78 13.80 12.45
N ARG A 61 -2.00 14.88 12.31
CA ARG A 61 -2.25 16.14 13.03
C ARG A 61 -3.52 16.83 12.52
N ASP A 62 -3.72 16.88 11.21
CA ASP A 62 -4.90 17.51 10.61
C ASP A 62 -6.19 16.80 11.04
N THR A 63 -6.18 15.46 11.14
CA THR A 63 -7.32 14.69 11.65
C THR A 63 -7.60 14.97 13.13
N GLU A 64 -6.55 15.10 13.95
CA GLU A 64 -6.71 15.43 15.37
C GLU A 64 -7.31 16.84 15.55
N PHE A 65 -6.83 17.82 14.79
CA PHE A 65 -7.40 19.17 14.79
C PHE A 65 -8.86 19.20 14.29
N ALA A 66 -9.20 18.40 13.28
CA ALA A 66 -10.57 18.33 12.78
C ALA A 66 -11.54 17.76 13.82
N ASP A 67 -11.12 16.73 14.56
CA ASP A 67 -11.89 16.12 15.65
C ASP A 67 -12.12 17.13 16.80
N GLU A 68 -11.07 17.85 17.22
CA GLU A 68 -11.19 18.91 18.24
C GLU A 68 -12.15 20.03 17.81
N LEU A 69 -12.04 20.51 16.57
CA LEU A 69 -12.93 21.53 16.02
C LEU A 69 -14.39 21.08 15.95
N SER A 70 -14.63 19.80 15.67
CA SER A 70 -15.98 19.22 15.69
C SER A 70 -16.59 19.27 17.09
N GLY A 71 -15.82 18.89 18.12
CA GLY A 71 -16.25 18.96 19.52
C GLY A 71 -16.58 20.39 19.95
N VAL A 72 -15.72 21.36 19.60
CA VAL A 72 -15.95 22.78 19.89
C VAL A 72 -17.21 23.30 19.21
N ARG A 73 -17.43 22.95 17.93
CA ARG A 73 -18.63 23.36 17.19
C ARG A 73 -19.91 22.87 17.85
N GLU A 74 -19.93 21.65 18.36
CA GLU A 74 -21.12 21.08 18.99
C GLU A 74 -21.40 21.68 20.37
N MET A 75 -20.36 21.97 21.15
CA MET A 75 -20.48 22.76 22.39
C MET A 75 -21.06 24.15 22.12
N VAL A 76 -20.58 24.86 21.08
CA VAL A 76 -21.09 26.19 20.72
C VAL A 76 -22.58 26.13 20.36
N LYS A 77 -23.02 25.10 19.61
CA LYS A 77 -24.44 24.93 19.28
C LYS A 77 -25.30 24.70 20.52
N VAL A 78 -24.82 23.92 21.49
CA VAL A 78 -25.59 23.67 22.72
C VAL A 78 -25.60 24.90 23.63
N LEU A 79 -24.51 25.64 23.71
CA LEU A 79 -24.47 26.92 24.41
C LEU A 79 -25.47 27.91 23.81
N ALA A 80 -25.51 28.03 22.47
CA ALA A 80 -26.46 28.87 21.76
C ALA A 80 -27.92 28.46 22.05
N ARG A 81 -28.23 27.16 21.99
CA ARG A 81 -29.58 26.65 22.31
C ARG A 81 -29.98 26.88 23.77
N ALA A 82 -29.06 26.71 24.71
CA ALA A 82 -29.34 26.94 26.13
C ALA A 82 -29.57 28.43 26.43
N GLN A 83 -28.82 29.32 25.76
CA GLN A 83 -29.03 30.75 25.83
C GLN A 83 -30.39 31.16 25.25
N GLU A 84 -30.79 30.61 24.10
CA GLU A 84 -32.09 30.86 23.48
C GLU A 84 -33.26 30.35 24.33
N ALA A 85 -33.11 29.18 24.96
CA ALA A 85 -34.15 28.55 25.77
C ALA A 85 -34.27 29.11 27.20
N GLY A 86 -33.32 29.93 27.65
CA GLY A 86 -33.25 30.41 29.04
C GLY A 86 -33.12 29.30 30.08
N ASN A 87 -32.76 28.08 29.65
CA ASN A 87 -32.72 26.88 30.49
C ASN A 87 -31.28 26.55 30.87
N ALA A 88 -30.76 27.25 31.88
CA ALA A 88 -29.42 27.04 32.39
C ALA A 88 -29.26 25.70 33.14
N GLU A 89 -30.32 25.15 33.73
CA GLU A 89 -30.27 23.87 34.45
C GLU A 89 -30.08 22.66 33.51
N GLY A 90 -30.60 22.71 32.28
CA GLY A 90 -30.38 21.66 31.28
C GLY A 90 -29.01 21.68 30.60
N LEU A 91 -28.24 22.77 30.76
CA LEU A 91 -26.97 22.95 30.07
C LEU A 91 -25.91 21.97 30.56
N GLY A 92 -25.79 21.75 31.87
CA GLY A 92 -24.80 20.83 32.43
C GLY A 92 -24.94 19.42 31.89
N LYS A 93 -26.16 18.87 31.94
CA LYS A 93 -26.47 17.54 31.39
C LYS A 93 -26.20 17.46 29.88
N SER A 94 -26.56 18.50 29.13
CA SER A 94 -26.30 18.54 27.69
C SER A 94 -24.81 18.59 27.36
N VAL A 95 -24.00 19.26 28.18
CA VAL A 95 -22.54 19.29 28.05
C VAL A 95 -21.94 17.92 28.37
N ASP A 96 -22.40 17.24 29.41
CA ASP A 96 -21.97 15.89 29.75
C ASP A 96 -22.31 14.90 28.62
N ASP A 97 -23.54 14.94 28.11
CA ASP A 97 -23.99 14.11 26.97
C ASP A 97 -23.15 14.37 25.71
N ILE A 98 -22.83 15.65 25.40
CA ILE A 98 -21.94 16.00 24.28
C ILE A 98 -20.54 15.48 24.52
N ASN A 99 -20.01 15.62 25.73
CA ASN A 99 -18.66 15.17 26.05
C ASN A 99 -18.54 13.66 25.89
N GLU A 100 -19.53 12.89 26.35
CA GLU A 100 -19.57 11.44 26.19
C GLU A 100 -19.71 11.04 24.71
N GLN A 101 -20.61 11.70 23.96
CA GLN A 101 -20.77 11.47 22.53
C GLN A 101 -19.50 11.82 21.74
N THR A 102 -18.86 12.94 22.08
CA THR A 102 -17.62 13.40 21.44
C THR A 102 -16.48 12.45 21.77
N ALA A 103 -16.34 12.02 23.03
CA ALA A 103 -15.33 11.05 23.43
C ALA A 103 -15.49 9.73 22.68
N GLY A 104 -16.72 9.22 22.55
CA GLY A 104 -17.02 8.02 21.77
C GLY A 104 -16.72 8.17 20.28
N SER A 105 -17.14 9.29 19.67
CA SER A 105 -16.88 9.57 18.25
C SER A 105 -15.38 9.73 17.97
N VAL A 106 -14.65 10.45 18.82
CA VAL A 106 -13.21 10.66 18.68
C VAL A 106 -12.46 9.34 18.84
N ALA A 107 -12.84 8.50 19.81
CA ALA A 107 -12.24 7.17 19.97
C ALA A 107 -12.45 6.29 18.72
N ALA A 108 -13.66 6.31 18.14
CA ALA A 108 -13.97 5.57 16.91
C ALA A 108 -13.19 6.11 15.70
N SER A 109 -13.14 7.43 15.50
CA SER A 109 -12.36 8.08 14.43
C SER A 109 -10.87 7.78 14.56
N ARG A 110 -10.30 7.89 15.77
CA ARG A 110 -8.89 7.56 16.04
C ARG A 110 -8.58 6.11 15.74
N PHE A 111 -9.45 5.19 16.16
CA PHE A 111 -9.31 3.78 15.82
C PHE A 111 -9.34 3.54 14.31
N ALA A 112 -10.30 4.14 13.59
CA ALA A 112 -10.40 4.01 12.14
C ALA A 112 -9.15 4.55 11.42
N ALA A 113 -8.68 5.75 11.79
CA ALA A 113 -7.48 6.35 11.21
C ALA A 113 -6.22 5.50 11.51
N ARG A 114 -6.10 4.99 12.73
CA ARG A 114 -4.97 4.12 13.10
C ARG A 114 -5.03 2.79 12.37
N TYR A 115 -6.20 2.20 12.24
CA TYR A 115 -6.43 0.96 11.50
C TYR A 115 -6.07 1.14 10.02
N GLU A 116 -6.52 2.21 9.37
CA GLU A 116 -6.14 2.53 7.99
C GLU A 116 -4.62 2.70 7.83
N SER A 117 -3.98 3.39 8.77
CA SER A 117 -2.52 3.52 8.80
C SER A 117 -1.83 2.16 8.87
N MET A 118 -2.25 1.30 9.81
CA MET A 118 -1.67 -0.03 10.00
C MET A 118 -1.93 -0.94 8.78
N LEU A 119 -3.08 -0.79 8.12
CA LEU A 119 -3.41 -1.53 6.91
C LEU A 119 -2.50 -1.09 5.76
N GLY A 120 -2.20 0.20 5.67
CA GLY A 120 -1.16 0.71 4.76
C GLY A 120 0.21 0.11 5.07
N ASP A 121 0.59 0.02 6.35
CA ASP A 121 1.87 -0.57 6.77
C ASP A 121 1.91 -2.09 6.47
N LEU A 122 0.79 -2.81 6.60
CA LEU A 122 0.66 -4.22 6.22
C LEU A 122 0.77 -4.41 4.70
N GLN A 123 0.15 -3.53 3.92
CA GLN A 123 0.23 -3.55 2.45
C GLN A 123 1.64 -3.23 1.96
N GLU A 124 2.33 -2.32 2.64
CA GLU A 124 3.74 -2.03 2.37
C GLU A 124 4.64 -3.23 2.75
N ALA A 125 4.30 -3.94 3.83
CA ALA A 125 5.05 -5.11 4.26
C ALA A 125 5.04 -6.27 3.26
N ILE A 126 4.00 -6.41 2.42
CA ILE A 126 3.89 -7.43 1.37
C ILE A 126 4.49 -7.03 0.03
N GLN A 127 4.84 -5.75 -0.15
CA GLN A 127 5.49 -5.25 -1.36
C GLN A 127 6.99 -5.58 -1.32
N ALA A 128 7.56 -5.82 -2.50
CA ALA A 128 9.00 -6.00 -2.66
C ALA A 128 9.73 -4.67 -2.45
N ALA A 129 11.06 -4.74 -2.35
CA ALA A 129 11.91 -3.57 -2.22
C ALA A 129 11.77 -2.53 -3.36
N ASP A 130 11.19 -2.92 -4.50
CA ASP A 130 10.87 -2.04 -5.64
C ASP A 130 9.56 -1.23 -5.46
N GLY A 131 8.80 -1.48 -4.38
CA GLY A 131 7.55 -0.82 -4.06
C GLY A 131 6.38 -1.09 -5.02
N THR A 132 6.55 -2.01 -5.98
CA THR A 132 5.61 -2.21 -7.08
C THR A 132 5.16 -3.66 -7.22
N SER A 133 6.06 -4.62 -6.97
CA SER A 133 5.73 -6.04 -7.02
C SER A 133 5.27 -6.55 -5.65
N VAL A 134 4.25 -7.41 -5.64
CA VAL A 134 3.75 -8.05 -4.41
C VAL A 134 4.49 -9.38 -4.24
N VAL A 135 5.28 -9.52 -3.18
CA VAL A 135 6.07 -10.74 -2.91
C VAL A 135 5.17 -11.88 -2.44
N LEU A 136 4.16 -11.56 -1.64
CA LEU A 136 3.20 -12.51 -1.07
C LEU A 136 1.77 -11.99 -1.19
N ASP A 137 0.87 -12.81 -1.71
CA ASP A 137 -0.55 -12.52 -1.68
C ASP A 137 -1.09 -12.70 -0.25
N LEU A 138 -1.61 -11.62 0.31
CA LEU A 138 -2.16 -11.57 1.66
C LEU A 138 -3.30 -12.57 1.88
N LYS A 139 -4.05 -12.95 0.84
CA LYS A 139 -5.21 -13.85 0.97
C LYS A 139 -4.82 -15.32 0.95
N THR A 140 -3.95 -15.69 0.01
CA THR A 140 -3.72 -17.11 -0.34
C THR A 140 -2.41 -17.65 0.22
N ALA A 141 -1.45 -16.80 0.58
CA ALA A 141 -0.17 -17.28 1.10
C ALA A 141 -0.36 -18.00 2.44
N PRO A 142 0.06 -19.28 2.56
CA PRO A 142 -0.06 -20.02 3.82
C PRO A 142 0.86 -19.45 4.91
N GLU A 143 2.02 -18.92 4.52
CA GLU A 143 2.98 -18.29 5.45
C GLU A 143 2.42 -17.05 6.16
N LEU A 144 1.34 -16.45 5.63
CA LEU A 144 0.67 -15.29 6.21
C LEU A 144 -0.59 -15.66 7.03
N GLU A 145 -0.89 -16.94 7.24
CA GLU A 145 -2.07 -17.38 7.98
C GLU A 145 -2.08 -16.84 9.41
N GLU A 146 -0.96 -16.95 10.11
CA GLU A 146 -0.86 -16.46 11.48
C GLU A 146 -1.01 -14.92 11.55
N ALA A 147 -0.51 -14.20 10.55
CA ALA A 147 -0.69 -12.74 10.45
C ALA A 147 -2.16 -12.39 10.19
N ARG A 148 -2.86 -13.13 9.33
CA ARG A 148 -4.31 -12.98 9.09
C ARG A 148 -5.11 -13.23 10.36
N THR A 149 -4.79 -14.27 11.12
CA THR A 149 -5.47 -14.60 12.38
C THR A 149 -5.33 -13.46 13.39
N LEU A 150 -4.11 -13.00 13.67
CA LEU A 150 -3.86 -11.88 14.58
C LEU A 150 -4.56 -10.59 14.13
N TRP A 151 -4.54 -10.31 12.82
CA TRP A 151 -5.24 -9.16 12.26
C TRP A 151 -6.75 -9.25 12.45
N SER A 152 -7.33 -10.42 12.16
CA SER A 152 -8.76 -10.65 12.36
C SER A 152 -9.15 -10.56 13.82
N GLU A 153 -8.36 -11.13 14.73
CA GLU A 153 -8.58 -11.09 16.17
C GLU A 153 -8.58 -9.67 16.70
N GLY A 154 -7.59 -8.86 16.32
CA GLY A 154 -7.52 -7.44 16.68
C GLY A 154 -8.70 -6.63 16.12
N TYR A 155 -9.27 -7.03 14.99
CA TYR A 155 -10.42 -6.35 14.40
C TYR A 155 -11.76 -6.77 15.02
N THR A 156 -12.01 -8.08 15.16
CA THR A 156 -13.30 -8.63 15.57
C THR A 156 -13.51 -8.61 17.08
N ASN A 157 -12.45 -8.70 17.87
CA ASN A 157 -12.57 -8.76 19.32
C ASN A 157 -12.75 -7.34 19.88
N THR A 158 -14.01 -6.99 20.17
CA THR A 158 -14.39 -5.69 20.75
C THR A 158 -14.09 -5.59 22.23
N ASP A 159 -13.84 -6.72 22.91
CA ASP A 159 -13.60 -6.76 24.35
C ASP A 159 -12.14 -6.41 24.70
N LEU A 160 -11.25 -6.45 23.71
CA LEU A 160 -9.87 -6.04 23.87
C LEU A 160 -9.75 -4.53 24.04
N SER A 161 -8.82 -4.13 24.91
CA SER A 161 -8.46 -2.72 25.02
C SER A 161 -7.88 -2.20 23.70
N TYR A 162 -7.96 -0.89 23.48
CA TYR A 162 -7.36 -0.27 22.30
C TYR A 162 -5.87 -0.62 22.16
N ALA A 163 -5.12 -0.65 23.27
CA ALA A 163 -3.70 -0.99 23.28
C ALA A 163 -3.47 -2.43 22.80
N ASP A 164 -4.23 -3.40 23.32
CA ASP A 164 -4.08 -4.81 22.97
C ASP A 164 -4.39 -5.05 21.48
N ARG A 165 -5.44 -4.39 20.96
CA ARG A 165 -5.79 -4.45 19.52
C ARG A 165 -4.65 -3.90 18.67
N THR A 166 -4.05 -2.78 19.06
CA THR A 166 -2.91 -2.21 18.33
C THR A 166 -1.67 -3.10 18.37
N ASP A 167 -1.45 -3.82 19.47
CA ASP A 167 -0.33 -4.76 19.59
C ASP A 167 -0.53 -5.99 18.70
N LEU A 168 -1.77 -6.51 18.57
CA LEU A 168 -2.09 -7.58 17.63
C LEU A 168 -1.82 -7.17 16.18
N PHE A 169 -2.21 -5.96 15.78
CA PHE A 169 -1.92 -5.44 14.44
C PHE A 169 -0.41 -5.28 14.21
N ALA A 170 0.33 -4.77 15.19
CA ALA A 170 1.79 -4.63 15.09
C ALA A 170 2.48 -6.00 14.97
N GLN A 171 2.02 -7.01 15.70
CA GLN A 171 2.51 -8.38 15.58
C GLN A 171 2.22 -8.98 14.20
N ALA A 172 1.02 -8.78 13.67
CA ALA A 172 0.65 -9.23 12.33
C ALA A 172 1.56 -8.61 11.24
N ILE A 173 1.83 -7.30 11.32
CA ILE A 173 2.74 -6.61 10.41
C ILE A 173 4.17 -7.17 10.54
N SER A 174 4.66 -7.39 11.77
CA SER A 174 5.99 -7.97 12.03
C SER A 174 6.13 -9.37 11.43
N LYS A 175 5.13 -10.23 11.58
CA LYS A 175 5.13 -11.58 10.99
C LYS A 175 5.10 -11.53 9.47
N THR A 176 4.34 -10.61 8.89
CA THR A 176 4.32 -10.38 7.45
C THR A 176 5.71 -10.01 6.91
N HIS A 177 6.40 -9.06 7.53
CA HIS A 177 7.78 -8.72 7.16
C HIS A 177 8.74 -9.91 7.27
N LYS A 178 8.60 -10.75 8.30
CA LYS A 178 9.44 -11.95 8.46
C LYS A 178 9.20 -12.94 7.32
N ALA A 179 7.94 -13.23 6.99
CA ALA A 179 7.59 -14.13 5.89
C ALA A 179 8.11 -13.63 4.54
N VAL A 180 7.91 -12.34 4.23
CA VAL A 180 8.42 -11.72 3.00
C VAL A 180 9.94 -11.83 2.91
N ARG A 181 10.67 -11.50 3.96
CA ARG A 181 12.15 -11.62 3.98
C ARG A 181 12.63 -13.06 3.79
N VAL A 182 11.93 -14.04 4.35
CA VAL A 182 12.27 -15.46 4.15
C VAL A 182 12.07 -15.83 2.68
N LYS A 183 10.96 -15.43 2.07
CA LYS A 183 10.68 -15.69 0.66
C LYS A 183 11.66 -14.99 -0.27
N GLU A 184 11.96 -13.70 -0.03
CA GLU A 184 12.97 -12.96 -0.80
C GLU A 184 14.35 -13.63 -0.74
N ARG A 185 14.76 -14.10 0.45
CA ARG A 185 16.00 -14.87 0.60
C ARG A 185 15.96 -16.19 -0.13
N ALA A 186 14.85 -16.92 -0.09
CA ALA A 186 14.69 -18.17 -0.82
C ALA A 186 14.76 -17.95 -2.34
N THR A 187 14.15 -16.88 -2.85
CA THR A 187 14.23 -16.52 -4.28
C THR A 187 15.62 -16.01 -4.69
N ALA A 188 16.34 -15.31 -3.81
CA ALA A 188 17.71 -14.87 -4.07
C ALA A 188 18.75 -15.98 -3.96
N ALA A 189 18.46 -17.01 -3.16
CA ALA A 189 19.32 -18.19 -2.98
C ALA A 189 19.04 -19.31 -4.00
N ALA A 190 17.98 -19.21 -4.81
CA ALA A 190 17.77 -20.10 -5.95
C ALA A 190 18.92 -19.86 -6.94
N PRO A 191 19.82 -20.83 -7.16
CA PRO A 191 21.00 -20.63 -7.97
C PRO A 191 20.61 -20.42 -9.44
N ALA A 192 21.46 -19.69 -10.15
CA ALA A 192 21.47 -19.54 -11.60
C ALA A 192 21.80 -20.88 -12.32
N GLU A 193 21.08 -21.95 -12.02
CA GLU A 193 21.16 -23.25 -12.69
C GLU A 193 20.16 -23.34 -13.84
N THR A 194 20.23 -22.40 -14.78
CA THR A 194 19.78 -22.61 -16.18
C THR A 194 20.62 -21.72 -17.11
N LYS A 195 21.93 -21.87 -17.08
CA LYS A 195 22.80 -21.40 -18.18
C LYS A 195 24.05 -22.25 -18.36
N ALA A 196 23.90 -23.56 -18.23
CA ALA A 196 24.90 -24.54 -18.62
C ALA A 196 24.18 -25.79 -19.14
N GLU A 197 23.64 -25.71 -20.37
CA GLU A 197 23.51 -26.82 -21.34
C GLU A 197 22.62 -26.36 -22.50
N SER A 198 23.23 -25.74 -23.50
CA SER A 198 22.76 -25.79 -24.88
C SER A 198 23.89 -25.41 -25.83
N LYS A 199 24.67 -26.43 -26.20
CA LYS A 199 25.44 -26.56 -27.46
C LYS A 199 25.71 -28.06 -27.62
N SER A 200 24.88 -28.72 -28.43
CA SER A 200 25.26 -29.36 -29.72
C SER A 200 25.95 -30.71 -29.49
N ASP A 201 25.44 -31.88 -29.89
CA ASP A 201 24.86 -32.25 -31.18
C ASP A 201 24.01 -33.54 -31.09
N ASP A 202 23.10 -33.66 -32.08
CA ASP A 202 22.70 -34.87 -32.82
C ASP A 202 21.54 -35.81 -32.40
N GLU A 203 20.59 -35.89 -33.35
CA GLU A 203 19.68 -36.98 -33.76
C GLU A 203 18.77 -37.76 -32.77
N SER A 204 17.46 -37.48 -32.83
CA SER A 204 16.34 -38.39 -33.17
C SER A 204 15.02 -37.81 -32.65
N ASP A 205 14.14 -37.32 -33.53
CA ASP A 205 12.92 -38.02 -33.99
C ASP A 205 12.08 -38.64 -32.85
N THR A 206 11.01 -37.95 -32.44
CA THR A 206 9.61 -38.44 -32.53
C THR A 206 8.65 -37.56 -31.72
N THR A 207 7.66 -37.00 -32.44
CA THR A 207 6.25 -36.79 -32.08
C THR A 207 5.80 -36.83 -30.61
N LEU A 208 5.11 -35.77 -30.14
CA LEU A 208 3.70 -35.87 -29.72
C LEU A 208 3.12 -34.51 -29.29
N ASP A 209 1.96 -34.21 -29.87
CA ASP A 209 0.97 -33.21 -29.48
C ASP A 209 0.68 -33.21 -27.97
N THR A 210 0.48 -32.01 -27.39
CA THR A 210 -0.70 -31.78 -26.55
C THR A 210 -1.14 -30.32 -26.59
N ASP A 211 -2.37 -30.18 -27.08
CA ASP A 211 -3.26 -29.04 -27.15
C ASP A 211 -3.75 -28.55 -25.77
N ALA A 212 -4.37 -27.37 -25.77
CA ALA A 212 -5.25 -26.77 -24.78
C ALA A 212 -4.59 -26.14 -23.52
N GLY A 213 -4.91 -24.91 -23.12
CA GLY A 213 -5.95 -24.01 -23.57
C GLY A 213 -5.82 -22.64 -22.88
N GLY A 214 -6.53 -21.67 -23.43
CA GLY A 214 -6.49 -20.27 -23.01
C GLY A 214 -7.04 -20.01 -21.60
N GLY A 215 -6.60 -18.88 -21.03
CA GLY A 215 -7.13 -18.32 -19.80
C GLY A 215 -7.08 -16.80 -19.88
N ALA A 216 -8.25 -16.19 -20.08
CA ALA A 216 -8.45 -14.76 -20.19
C ALA A 216 -8.05 -14.02 -18.90
N SER A 217 -7.18 -13.01 -19.03
CA SER A 217 -6.91 -12.03 -17.99
C SER A 217 -7.86 -10.83 -18.17
N GLY A 218 -8.98 -10.86 -17.43
CA GLY A 218 -9.96 -9.78 -17.44
C GLY A 218 -10.84 -9.86 -16.20
N GLY A 219 -10.44 -9.20 -15.11
CA GLY A 219 -11.25 -9.24 -13.87
C GLY A 219 -10.74 -8.44 -12.67
N SER A 220 -9.82 -7.49 -12.83
CA SER A 220 -9.30 -6.71 -11.68
C SER A 220 -10.11 -5.45 -11.38
N ASP A 221 -10.84 -4.89 -12.35
CA ASP A 221 -11.43 -3.54 -12.22
C ASP A 221 -12.88 -3.50 -11.74
N THR A 222 -13.60 -4.62 -11.74
CA THR A 222 -15.04 -4.63 -11.40
C THR A 222 -15.32 -4.52 -9.91
N MET A 223 -14.45 -5.05 -9.04
CA MET A 223 -14.70 -5.07 -7.60
C MET A 223 -14.45 -3.71 -6.94
N LYS A 224 -13.39 -2.99 -7.34
CA LYS A 224 -13.16 -1.60 -6.90
C LYS A 224 -14.21 -0.64 -7.45
N SER A 225 -14.63 -0.82 -8.70
CA SER A 225 -15.63 0.04 -9.35
C SER A 225 -17.03 -0.09 -8.74
N LEU A 226 -17.45 -1.30 -8.35
CA LEU A 226 -18.78 -1.54 -7.78
C LEU A 226 -18.83 -1.25 -6.27
N LEU A 227 -17.76 -1.52 -5.50
CA LEU A 227 -17.73 -1.19 -4.06
C LEU A 227 -17.52 0.31 -3.79
N ALA A 228 -16.74 1.04 -4.60
CA ALA A 228 -16.41 2.43 -4.29
C ALA A 228 -17.53 3.43 -4.59
N LYS A 229 -18.42 3.12 -5.55
CA LYS A 229 -19.51 4.02 -5.95
C LYS A 229 -20.70 3.99 -4.99
N ASP A 230 -21.02 2.82 -4.43
CA ASP A 230 -22.19 2.69 -3.53
C ASP A 230 -21.83 2.94 -2.06
N TYR A 231 -20.63 2.57 -1.61
CA TYR A 231 -20.23 2.72 -0.20
C TYR A 231 -20.05 4.18 0.23
N LYS A 232 -19.78 5.09 -0.70
CA LYS A 232 -19.52 6.50 -0.38
C LYS A 232 -20.80 7.28 -0.01
N ASN A 233 -21.96 6.80 -0.46
CA ASN A 233 -23.25 7.47 -0.26
C ASN A 233 -24.16 6.78 0.78
N MET A 234 -23.73 5.65 1.36
CA MET A 234 -24.49 4.91 2.37
C MET A 234 -24.33 5.52 3.76
N THR A 235 -25.44 5.56 4.49
CA THR A 235 -25.49 5.86 5.92
C THR A 235 -24.76 4.79 6.73
N LEU A 236 -24.38 5.11 7.97
CA LEU A 236 -23.59 4.20 8.82
C LEU A 236 -24.31 2.85 9.04
N THR A 237 -25.63 2.88 9.19
CA THR A 237 -26.49 1.70 9.37
C THR A 237 -26.52 0.83 8.11
N GLU A 238 -26.63 1.45 6.93
CA GLU A 238 -26.60 0.73 5.65
C GLU A 238 -25.23 0.09 5.40
N LYS A 239 -24.13 0.76 5.77
CA LYS A 239 -22.77 0.19 5.70
C LYS A 239 -22.61 -1.05 6.59
N THR A 240 -23.24 -1.05 7.76
CA THR A 240 -23.19 -2.20 8.68
C THR A 240 -24.01 -3.37 8.16
N GLU A 241 -25.16 -3.13 7.54
CA GLU A 241 -25.94 -4.20 6.89
C GLU A 241 -25.27 -4.71 5.61
N TYR A 242 -24.67 -3.84 4.81
CA TYR A 242 -23.97 -4.22 3.58
C TYR A 242 -22.79 -5.15 3.88
N THR A 243 -22.00 -4.83 4.90
CA THR A 243 -20.90 -5.68 5.35
C THR A 243 -21.40 -7.00 5.90
N LYS A 244 -22.43 -7.02 6.77
CA LYS A 244 -23.07 -8.26 7.23
C LYS A 244 -23.54 -9.16 6.07
N ASN A 245 -24.18 -8.59 5.06
CA ASN A 245 -24.67 -9.34 3.90
C ASN A 245 -23.55 -9.84 2.97
N LEU A 246 -22.45 -9.10 2.87
CA LEU A 246 -21.27 -9.52 2.11
C LEU A 246 -20.62 -10.76 2.76
N TRP A 247 -20.51 -10.76 4.09
CA TRP A 247 -19.99 -11.88 4.86
C TRP A 247 -20.94 -13.08 4.88
N ALA A 248 -22.26 -12.86 4.94
CA ALA A 248 -23.25 -13.93 4.83
C ALA A 248 -23.23 -14.61 3.45
N ARG A 249 -22.87 -13.89 2.38
CA ARG A 249 -22.65 -14.47 1.05
C ARG A 249 -21.35 -15.25 0.96
N ALA A 250 -20.25 -14.70 1.46
CA ALA A 250 -18.95 -15.39 1.49
C ALA A 250 -19.01 -16.70 2.32
N ALA A 251 -19.69 -16.69 3.46
CA ALA A 251 -19.88 -17.88 4.29
C ALA A 251 -20.74 -18.97 3.61
N LYS A 252 -21.62 -18.58 2.69
CA LYS A 252 -22.49 -19.51 1.94
C LYS A 252 -21.73 -20.22 0.82
N ASP A 253 -20.74 -19.57 0.23
CA ASP A 253 -19.90 -20.13 -0.82
C ASP A 253 -18.81 -21.07 -0.25
N ASP A 254 -18.37 -20.86 1.00
CA ASP A 254 -17.41 -21.73 1.69
C ASP A 254 -18.03 -22.92 2.45
N GLY A 255 -19.36 -23.09 2.39
CA GLY A 255 -20.04 -24.23 3.02
C GLY A 255 -19.98 -24.27 4.54
N VAL A 256 -19.56 -23.18 5.20
CA VAL A 256 -19.46 -23.10 6.66
C VAL A 256 -20.77 -22.56 7.23
N TYR A 257 -21.61 -23.48 7.71
CA TYR A 257 -22.86 -23.16 8.40
C TYR A 257 -22.56 -22.71 9.84
N TYR A 258 -22.71 -21.41 10.13
CA TYR A 258 -22.74 -20.90 11.50
C TYR A 258 -24.19 -20.90 12.03
N PRO A 259 -24.50 -21.61 13.13
CA PRO A 259 -25.80 -21.52 13.76
C PRO A 259 -25.90 -20.23 14.57
N GLY A 260 -26.77 -19.32 14.10
CA GLY A 260 -27.60 -18.41 14.88
C GLY A 260 -26.94 -17.47 15.88
N VAL A 261 -26.85 -16.19 15.47
CA VAL A 261 -27.20 -15.02 16.32
C VAL A 261 -27.99 -14.03 15.45
#